data_AF-A0A349A126-F1
#
_entry.id   AF-A0A349A126-F1
#
_cell.length_a   1.000
_cell.length_b   1.000
_cell.length_c   1.000
_cell.angle_alpha   90.00
_cell.angle_beta   90.00
_cell.angle_gamma   90.00
#
_symmetry.space_group_name_H-M   'P 1'
#
loop_
_entity.id
_entity.type
_entity.pdbx_description
1 polymer ?
#
loop_
_entity_poly.entity_id
_entity_poly.type
_entity_poly.pdbx_seq_one_letter_code
_entity_poly.pdbx_strand_id
1 'polypeptide(L)' 'MNPFRNPFIFYGMLAAFFAQLAVIDVPVLERIFRTVPLTVVKWGEGGLSALSVVVAVEIDKAVRRRRKLK' A
#
# COMPACT_ATOMS: atom_id res chain seq x y z
N MET A 1 -7.14 -1.59 14.16
CA MET A 1 -8.02 -0.87 13.20
C MET A 1 -8.88 -1.90 12.49
N ASN A 2 -10.13 -1.59 12.14
CA ASN A 2 -10.88 -2.42 11.18
C ASN A 2 -10.83 -1.70 9.82
N PRO A 3 -9.95 -2.10 8.89
CA PRO A 3 -9.80 -1.45 7.59
C PRO A 3 -11.04 -1.60 6.70
N PHE A 4 -11.92 -2.56 6.99
CA PHE A 4 -13.13 -2.85 6.20
C PHE A 4 -14.36 -2.05 6.64
N ARG A 5 -14.26 -1.26 7.72
CA ARG A 5 -15.41 -0.50 8.24
C ARG A 5 -15.83 0.64 7.31
N ASN A 6 -14.89 1.18 6.52
CA ASN A 6 -15.20 2.20 5.52
C ASN A 6 -15.12 1.60 4.10
N PRO A 7 -16.27 1.27 3.48
CA PRO A 7 -16.29 0.66 2.16
C PRO A 7 -15.69 1.59 1.10
N PHE A 8 -15.86 2.91 1.21
CA PHE A 8 -15.30 3.86 0.24
C PHE A 8 -13.77 3.80 0.20
N ILE A 9 -13.11 3.77 1.37
CA ILE A 9 -11.65 3.65 1.45
C ILE A 9 -11.20 2.30 0.90
N PHE A 10 -11.90 1.21 1.23
CA PHE A 10 -11.56 -0.12 0.75
C PHE A 10 -11.66 -0.23 -0.78
N TYR A 11 -12.77 0.22 -1.37
CA TYR A 11 -12.92 0.24 -2.83
C TYR A 11 -11.94 1.20 -3.50
N GLY A 12 -11.63 2.34 -2.88
CA GLY A 12 -10.59 3.26 -3.37
C GLY A 12 -9.20 2.61 -3.40
N MET A 13 -8.84 1.86 -2.36
CA MET A 13 -7.58 1.12 -2.30
C MET A 13 -7.51 0.03 -3.39
N LEU A 14 -8.60 -0.72 -3.59
CA LEU A 14 -8.67 -1.71 -4.67
C LEU A 14 -8.55 -1.06 -6.05
N ALA A 15 -9.29 0.02 -6.29
CA ALA A 15 -9.22 0.75 -7.55
C ALA A 15 -7.80 1.29 -7.82
N ALA A 16 -7.13 1.85 -6.81
CA ALA A 16 -5.75 2.31 -6.91
C ALA A 16 -4.78 1.15 -7.20
N PHE A 17 -4.97 0.00 -6.55
CA PHE A 17 -4.15 -1.19 -6.80
C PHE A 17 -4.29 -1.70 -8.25
N PHE A 18 -5.51 -1.80 -8.76
CA PHE A 18 -5.74 -2.19 -10.16
C PHE A 18 -5.26 -1.14 -11.15
N ALA A 19 -5.39 0.15 -10.84
CA ALA A 19 -4.81 1.21 -11.65
C ALA A 19 -3.28 1.07 -11.74
N GLN A 20 -2.61 0.74 -10.62
CA GLN A 20 -1.18 0.49 -10.61
C GLN A 20 -0.78 -0.70 -11.50
N LEU A 21 -1.52 -1.81 -11.44
CA LEU A 21 -1.32 -2.95 -12.34
C LEU A 21 -1.52 -2.55 -13.80
N ALA A 22 -2.59 -1.81 -14.11
CA ALA A 22 -2.86 -1.34 -15.46
C ALA A 22 -1.73 -0.44 -16.00
N VAL A 23 -1.19 0.46 -15.18
CA VAL A 23 -0.09 1.35 -15.61
C VAL A 23 1.18 0.57 -15.94
N ILE A 24 1.48 -0.51 -15.20
CA ILE A 24 2.70 -1.29 -15.40
C ILE A 24 2.57 -2.29 -16.57
N ASP A 25 1.39 -2.90 -16.76
CA ASP A 25 1.22 -4.01 -17.70
C ASP A 25 0.57 -3.63 -19.04
N VAL A 26 -0.11 -2.47 -19.14
CA VAL A 26 -0.75 -2.03 -20.39
C VAL A 26 0.25 -1.26 -21.27
N PRO A 27 0.57 -1.73 -22.49
CA PRO A 27 1.64 -1.14 -23.32
C PRO A 27 1.50 0.35 -23.64
N VAL A 28 0.25 0.83 -23.75
CA VAL A 28 -0.03 2.26 -23.98
C VAL A 28 0.30 3.08 -22.74
N LEU A 29 -0.10 2.61 -21.57
CA LEU A 29 0.13 3.31 -20.30
C LEU A 29 1.60 3.25 -19.91
N GLU A 30 2.25 2.09 -20.09
CA GLU A 30 3.68 1.91 -19.85
C GLU A 30 4.51 2.96 -20.61
N ARG A 31 4.16 3.21 -21.88
CA ARG A 31 4.85 4.20 -22.72
C ARG A 31 4.58 5.64 -22.28
N ILE A 32 3.35 5.95 -21.87
CA ILE A 32 2.97 7.30 -21.41
C ILE A 32 3.65 7.62 -20.09
N PHE A 33 3.55 6.72 -19.12
CA PHE A 33 4.11 6.88 -17.78
C PHE A 33 5.59 6.51 -17.69
N ARG A 34 6.18 5.99 -18.77
CA ARG A 34 7.59 5.57 -18.86
C ARG A 34 7.95 4.57 -17.77
N THR A 35 7.05 3.63 -17.50
CA THR A 35 7.27 2.55 -16.55
C THR A 35 7.90 1.35 -17.25
N VAL A 36 8.38 0.39 -16.47
CA VAL A 36 8.84 -0.91 -16.96
C VAL A 36 8.18 -2.01 -16.14
N PRO A 37 7.95 -3.21 -16.70
CA PRO A 37 7.37 -4.32 -15.96
C PRO A 37 8.21 -4.65 -14.72
N LEU A 38 7.56 -4.69 -13.56
CA LEU A 38 8.24 -5.03 -12.32
C LEU A 38 8.42 -6.55 -12.21
N THR A 39 9.63 -6.97 -11.84
CA THR A 39 9.87 -8.37 -11.46
C THR A 39 9.24 -8.69 -10.11
N VAL A 40 8.92 -9.96 -9.87
CA VAL A 40 8.33 -10.43 -8.59
C VAL A 40 9.21 -10.06 -7.39
N VAL A 41 10.53 -10.07 -7.55
CA VAL A 41 11.47 -9.65 -6.49
C VAL A 41 11.27 -8.18 -6.13
N LYS A 42 11.11 -7.30 -7.12
CA LYS A 42 10.87 -5.87 -6.90
C LYS A 42 9.52 -5.59 -6.25
N TRP A 43 8.50 -6.36 -6.60
CA TRP A 43 7.23 -6.34 -5.87
C TRP A 43 7.40 -6.72 -4.39
N GLY A 44 8.20 -7.75 -4.10
CA GLY A 44 8.53 -8.16 -2.74
C GLY A 44 9.26 -7.06 -1.94
N GLU A 45 10.29 -6.45 -2.52
CA GLU A 45 11.02 -5.33 -1.91
C GLU A 45 10.09 -4.14 -1.59
N GLY A 46 9.23 -3.76 -2.52
CA GLY A 46 8.24 -2.69 -2.32
C GLY A 46 7.23 -3.03 -1.22
N GLY A 47 6.75 -4.28 -1.19
CA GLY A 47 5.85 -4.77 -0.15
C GLY A 47 6.49 -4.74 1.25
N LEU A 48 7.75 -5.16 1.37
CA LEU A 48 8.50 -5.09 2.63
C LEU A 48 8.68 -3.64 3.10
N SER A 49 8.99 -2.72 2.18
CA SER A 49 9.09 -1.30 2.48
C SER A 49 7.75 -0.73 2.97
N ALA A 50 6.64 -1.05 2.31
CA ALA A 50 5.31 -0.60 2.72
C ALA A 50 4.90 -1.14 4.11
N LEU A 51 5.23 -2.40 4.40
CA LEU A 51 4.97 -3.02 5.70
C LEU A 51 5.71 -2.30 6.85
N SER A 52 6.92 -1.81 6.61
CA SER A 52 7.70 -1.10 7.64
C SER A 52 6.96 0.13 8.19
N VAL A 53 6.23 0.86 7.34
CA VAL A 53 5.44 2.03 7.74
C VAL A 53 4.27 1.62 8.63
N VAL A 54 3.58 0.52 8.29
CA VAL A 54 2.48 -0.01 9.11
C VAL A 54 2.99 -0.41 10.48
N VAL A 55 4.12 -1.12 10.55
CA VAL A 55 4.75 -1.53 11.81
C VAL A 55 5.10 -0.30 12.66
N ALA A 56 5.74 0.71 12.07
CA ALA A 56 6.11 1.93 12.79
C ALA A 56 4.88 2.64 13.40
N VAL A 57 3.80 2.76 12.63
CA VAL A 57 2.56 3.40 13.09
C VAL A 57 1.84 2.57 14.17
N GLU A 58 1.81 1.25 14.06
CA GLU A 58 1.22 0.39 15.09
C GLU A 58 2.04 0.41 16.40
N ILE A 59 3.37 0.52 16.31
CA ILE A 59 4.23 0.75 17.49
C ILE A 59 3.91 2.09 18.15
N ASP A 60 3.83 3.20 17.39
CA ASP A 60 3.47 4.51 17.95
C ASP A 60 2.10 4.46 18.66
N LYS A 61 1.10 3.82 18.05
CA LYS A 61 -0.22 3.62 18.67
C LYS A 61 -0.13 2.80 19.95
N ALA A 62 0.65 1.73 19.97
CA ALA A 62 0.82 0.88 21.14
C ALA A 62 1.46 1.66 22.30
N VAL A 63 2.51 2.46 22.01
CA VAL A 63 3.16 3.33 23.00
C VAL A 63 2.19 4.37 23.55
N ARG A 64 1.42 5.06 22.68
CA ARG A 64 0.42 6.06 23.12
C ARG A 64 -0.70 5.44 23.94
N ARG A 65 -1.20 4.25 23.57
CA ARG A 65 -2.22 3.53 24.34
C ARG A 65 -1.71 3.19 25.74
N ARG A 66 -0.46 2.73 25.86
CA ARG A 66 0.16 2.45 27.17
C ARG A 66 0.36 3.71 28.02
N ARG A 67 0.64 4.86 27.40
CA ARG A 67 0.78 6.15 28.10
C ARG A 67 -0.54 6.75 28.57
N LYS A 68 -1.64 6.56 27.83
CA LYS A 68 -2.99 7.04 28.23
C LYS A 68 -3.67 6.18 29.31
N LEU A 69 -3.17 4.95 29.52
CA LEU A 69 -3.67 4.02 30.53
C LEU A 69 -2.91 4.13 31.86
N LYS A 70 -1.84 4.93 31.92
CA LYS A 70 -1.19 5.40 33.15
C LYS A 70 -1.70 6.79 33.48
#